data_AF-A0AAD6HY57-F1
#
_entry.id   AF-A0AAD6HY57-F1
#
_cell.length_a   1.000
_cell.length_b   1.000
_cell.length_c   1.000
_cell.angle_alpha   90.00
_cell.angle_beta   90.00
_cell.angle_gamma   90.00
#
_symmetry.space_group_name_H-M   'P 1'
#
loop_
_entity.id
_entity.type
_entity.pdbx_description
1 polymer ?
#
loop_
_entity_poly.entity_id
_entity_poly.type
_entity_poly.pdbx_seq_one_letter_code
_entity_poly.pdbx_strand_id
1 'polypeptide(L)'
;MHFSKTLATVATFAMSAYAAMPVASVDFQSWESCDVGAPVTGQPKFVARVTATPLTCDKTPVNPDWSIDNYSFTAKLATKDAAYCHGVIIWNNDGCSGKPTTFLPFDDSPFAVGKCLPDILDPGYVSFKLACDFPGAPF
;
A
#
# COMPACT_ATOMS: atom_id res chain seq x y z
N MET A 1 -49.94 20.57 -4.23
CA MET A 1 -48.47 20.53 -4.07
C MET A 1 -47.93 19.47 -5.01
N HIS A 2 -47.25 19.88 -6.08
CA HIS A 2 -46.62 18.96 -7.04
C HIS A 2 -45.15 18.82 -6.68
N PHE A 3 -44.72 17.60 -6.31
CA PHE A 3 -43.32 17.28 -6.08
C PHE A 3 -42.65 16.94 -7.42
N SER A 4 -41.93 17.91 -7.99
CA SER A 4 -40.99 17.64 -9.08
C SER A 4 -39.85 16.77 -8.57
N LYS A 5 -39.83 15.51 -9.01
CA LYS A 5 -38.67 14.61 -8.88
C LYS A 5 -37.76 14.84 -10.08
N THR A 6 -36.73 15.66 -9.92
CA THR A 6 -35.75 15.88 -10.98
C THR A 6 -34.36 15.47 -10.51
N LEU A 7 -33.79 14.53 -11.28
CA LEU A 7 -32.36 14.28 -11.51
C LEU A 7 -31.55 13.74 -10.33
N ALA A 8 -31.54 12.41 -10.21
CA ALA A 8 -30.39 11.70 -9.67
C ALA A 8 -29.19 11.96 -10.60
N THR A 9 -28.23 12.71 -10.07
CA THR A 9 -26.97 13.04 -10.73
C THR A 9 -26.19 11.76 -11.03
N VAL A 10 -25.83 11.58 -12.30
CA VAL A 10 -24.96 10.51 -12.79
C VAL A 10 -23.58 10.65 -12.15
N ALA A 11 -23.25 9.77 -11.21
CA ALA A 11 -21.89 9.60 -10.70
C ALA A 11 -21.30 8.30 -11.27
N THR A 12 -21.04 8.29 -12.58
CA THR A 12 -20.24 7.23 -13.23
C THR A 12 -19.11 7.87 -14.01
N PHE A 13 -18.21 8.57 -13.30
CA PHE A 13 -16.93 9.02 -13.83
C PHE A 13 -15.83 8.63 -12.84
N ALA A 14 -15.56 7.33 -12.70
CA ALA A 14 -14.35 6.87 -12.00
C ALA A 14 -13.89 5.44 -12.38
N MET A 15 -14.49 4.78 -13.38
CA MET A 15 -14.14 3.37 -13.70
C MET A 15 -13.30 3.19 -14.97
N SER A 16 -12.99 4.24 -15.74
CA SER A 16 -12.24 4.11 -17.00
C SER A 16 -10.75 4.46 -16.93
N ALA A 17 -10.25 5.05 -15.84
CA ALA A 17 -8.84 5.44 -15.74
C ALA A 17 -7.90 4.31 -15.27
N TYR A 18 -8.44 3.21 -14.71
CA TYR A 18 -7.64 2.09 -14.21
C TYR A 18 -7.24 1.07 -15.28
N ALA A 19 -7.65 1.26 -16.54
CA ALA A 19 -7.48 0.26 -17.59
C ALA A 19 -6.04 0.09 -18.11
N ALA A 20 -5.07 0.88 -17.64
CA ALA A 20 -3.67 0.81 -18.09
C ALA A 20 -2.64 1.16 -17.01
N MET A 21 -3.01 1.15 -15.72
CA MET A 21 -2.10 1.52 -14.65
C MET A 21 -1.68 0.30 -13.82
N PRO A 22 -0.37 0.14 -13.55
CA PRO A 22 0.11 -0.82 -12.56
C PRO A 22 -0.48 -0.56 -11.19
N VAL A 23 -1.01 -1.61 -10.58
CA VAL A 23 -1.61 -1.56 -9.25
C VAL A 23 -1.13 -2.75 -8.43
N ALA A 24 -0.79 -2.51 -7.17
CA ALA A 24 -0.62 -3.55 -6.15
C ALA A 24 -1.56 -3.30 -4.97
N SER A 25 -2.06 -4.38 -4.37
CA SER A 25 -2.66 -4.35 -3.03
C SER A 25 -1.56 -4.55 -2.01
N VAL A 26 -1.51 -3.71 -0.99
CA VAL A 26 -0.55 -3.79 0.12
C VAL A 26 -1.33 -4.00 1.41
N ASP A 27 -0.98 -5.04 2.16
CA ASP A 27 -1.48 -5.25 3.52
C ASP A 27 -0.39 -4.79 4.49
N PHE A 28 -0.67 -3.69 5.20
CA PHE A 28 0.11 -3.24 6.34
C PHE A 28 -0.41 -3.92 7.60
N GLN A 29 0.43 -4.72 8.22
CA GLN A 29 0.08 -5.62 9.31
C GLN A 29 0.73 -5.16 10.60
N SER A 30 -0.06 -5.14 11.68
CA SER A 30 0.39 -4.81 13.04
C SER A 30 0.35 -6.07 13.90
N TRP A 31 1.40 -6.27 14.69
CA TRP A 31 1.63 -7.46 15.49
C TRP A 31 1.90 -7.06 16.94
N GLU A 32 1.35 -7.83 17.88
CA GLU A 32 1.73 -7.69 19.29
C GLU A 32 3.19 -8.08 19.48
N SER A 33 3.64 -9.14 18.81
CA SER A 33 5.05 -9.50 18.75
C SER A 33 5.33 -10.39 17.53
N CYS A 34 6.49 -10.23 16.90
CA CYS A 34 7.05 -11.21 15.98
C CYS A 34 8.58 -11.20 15.98
N ASP A 35 9.19 -12.26 15.45
CA ASP A 35 10.65 -12.39 15.37
C ASP A 35 11.21 -11.43 14.31
N VAL A 36 11.79 -10.31 14.76
CA VAL A 36 12.33 -9.26 13.89
C VAL A 36 13.34 -9.84 12.88
N GLY A 37 13.14 -9.52 11.61
CA GLY A 37 13.97 -10.01 10.50
C GLY A 37 13.60 -11.40 9.97
N ALA A 38 12.69 -12.12 10.63
CA ALA A 38 12.13 -13.37 10.14
C ALA A 38 10.83 -13.13 9.35
N PRO A 39 10.41 -14.08 8.49
CA PRO A 39 9.06 -14.08 7.95
C PRO A 39 8.01 -14.13 9.08
N VAL A 40 6.93 -13.36 8.93
CA VAL A 40 5.83 -13.38 9.91
C VAL A 40 5.02 -14.65 9.81
N THR A 41 4.68 -15.24 10.95
CA THR A 41 3.79 -16.41 11.06
C THR A 41 2.67 -16.13 12.04
N GLY A 42 1.46 -16.59 11.73
CA GLY A 42 0.28 -16.38 12.59
C GLY A 42 -0.70 -15.36 12.01
N GLN A 43 -1.57 -14.84 12.87
CA GLN A 43 -2.56 -13.82 12.49
C GLN A 43 -2.14 -12.45 13.03
N PRO A 44 -2.03 -11.43 12.17
CA PRO A 44 -1.79 -10.07 12.63
C PRO A 44 -2.97 -9.58 13.47
N LYS A 45 -2.70 -8.73 14.46
CA LYS A 45 -3.75 -8.14 15.28
C LYS A 45 -4.61 -7.16 14.48
N PHE A 46 -3.97 -6.41 13.59
CA PHE A 46 -4.64 -5.49 12.68
C PHE A 46 -4.06 -5.58 11.27
N VAL A 47 -4.93 -5.37 10.28
CA VAL A 47 -4.54 -5.29 8.87
C VAL A 47 -5.20 -4.08 8.25
N ALA A 48 -4.39 -3.19 7.71
CA ALA A 48 -4.84 -2.10 6.85
C ALA A 48 -4.46 -2.43 5.41
N ARG A 49 -5.46 -2.56 4.53
CA ARG A 49 -5.26 -2.80 3.10
C ARG A 49 -5.29 -1.48 2.34
N VAL A 50 -4.27 -1.24 1.55
CA VAL A 50 -4.09 -0.03 0.75
C VAL A 50 -3.76 -0.44 -0.69
N THR A 51 -4.24 0.35 -1.65
CA THR A 51 -3.84 0.20 -3.06
C THR A 51 -2.61 1.06 -3.29
N ALA A 52 -1.58 0.53 -3.94
CA ALA A 52 -0.39 1.28 -4.34
C ALA A 52 -0.32 1.36 -5.86
N THR A 53 -0.07 2.57 -6.38
CA THR A 53 0.23 2.81 -7.79
C THR A 53 1.56 3.56 -7.92
N PRO A 54 2.13 3.68 -9.12
CA PRO A 54 3.36 4.46 -9.30
C PRO A 54 3.15 5.97 -9.24
N LEU A 55 1.93 6.41 -9.53
CA LEU A 55 1.59 7.83 -9.71
C LEU A 55 1.07 8.45 -8.41
N THR A 56 0.30 7.71 -7.64
CA THR A 56 -0.33 8.18 -6.39
C THR A 56 0.53 7.86 -5.18
N CYS A 57 0.37 8.65 -4.13
CA CYS A 57 0.97 8.38 -2.81
C CYS A 57 -0.15 7.96 -1.85
N ASP A 58 -0.54 6.70 -1.94
CA ASP A 58 -1.61 6.16 -1.10
C ASP A 58 -1.07 5.91 0.31
N LYS A 59 -1.92 6.07 1.33
CA LYS A 59 -1.50 6.03 2.73
C LYS A 59 -2.55 5.46 3.67
N THR A 60 -2.09 4.99 4.81
CA THR A 60 -2.91 4.54 5.94
C THR A 60 -2.28 5.01 7.26
N PRO A 61 -3.07 5.30 8.30
CA PRO A 61 -2.50 5.63 9.59
C PRO A 61 -1.69 4.46 10.17
N VAL A 62 -0.65 4.79 10.94
CA VAL A 62 0.01 3.86 11.86
C VAL A 62 -0.97 3.52 12.98
N ASN A 63 -1.07 2.24 13.34
CA ASN A 63 -1.99 1.83 14.40
C ASN A 63 -1.53 2.41 15.75
N PRO A 64 -2.38 3.17 16.47
CA PRO A 64 -2.01 3.82 17.72
C PRO A 64 -2.14 2.91 18.96
N ASP A 65 -2.50 1.63 18.80
CA ASP A 65 -2.62 0.68 19.91
C ASP A 65 -1.24 0.38 20.55
N TRP A 66 -1.13 0.65 21.85
CA TRP A 66 0.08 0.51 22.67
C TRP A 66 0.56 -0.94 22.84
N SER A 67 -0.24 -1.92 22.46
CA SER A 67 0.12 -3.33 22.49
C SER A 67 0.78 -3.83 21.21
N ILE A 68 1.01 -2.96 20.22
CA ILE A 68 1.69 -3.28 18.97
C ILE A 68 3.17 -2.96 19.10
N ASP A 69 4.02 -3.99 19.03
CA ASP A 69 5.48 -3.84 19.08
C ASP A 69 6.16 -4.11 17.73
N ASN A 70 5.40 -4.59 16.74
CA ASN A 70 5.97 -5.00 15.46
C ASN A 70 5.04 -4.76 14.27
N TYR A 71 5.66 -4.66 13.10
CA TYR A 71 4.98 -4.43 11.83
C TYR A 71 5.48 -5.37 10.73
N SER A 72 4.64 -5.62 9.73
CA SER A 72 5.08 -6.23 8.47
C SER A 72 4.24 -5.73 7.31
N PHE A 73 4.72 -6.02 6.11
CA PHE A 73 4.04 -5.68 4.88
C PHE A 73 3.93 -6.92 4.01
N THR A 74 2.79 -7.11 3.36
CA THR A 74 2.70 -8.01 2.22
C THR A 74 2.11 -7.24 1.04
N ALA A 75 2.46 -7.64 -0.17
CA ALA A 75 1.93 -7.00 -1.37
C ALA A 75 1.58 -8.04 -2.42
N LYS A 76 0.59 -7.71 -3.24
CA LYS A 76 0.15 -8.51 -4.37
C LYS A 76 -0.11 -7.63 -5.58
N LEU A 77 0.47 -7.98 -6.72
CA LEU A 77 0.15 -7.34 -8.00
C LEU A 77 -1.32 -7.61 -8.37
N ALA A 78 -2.06 -6.53 -8.65
CA ALA A 78 -3.49 -6.58 -8.92
C ALA A 78 -3.83 -6.44 -10.42
N THR A 79 -2.95 -5.82 -11.21
CA THR A 79 -3.14 -5.64 -12.66
C THR A 79 -2.00 -6.29 -13.46
N LYS A 80 -2.26 -6.62 -14.73
CA LYS A 80 -1.26 -7.24 -15.62
C LYS A 80 -0.09 -6.32 -15.92
N ASP A 81 -0.36 -5.02 -16.04
CA ASP A 81 0.67 -4.00 -16.30
C ASP A 81 1.67 -3.88 -15.14
N ALA A 82 1.32 -4.39 -13.96
CA ALA A 82 2.20 -4.40 -12.81
C ALA A 82 3.31 -5.45 -12.89
N ALA A 83 3.36 -6.26 -13.96
CA ALA A 83 4.47 -7.17 -14.22
C ALA A 83 5.81 -6.45 -14.48
N TYR A 84 5.80 -5.15 -14.80
CA TYR A 84 7.00 -4.31 -14.93
C TYR A 84 7.40 -3.64 -13.62
N CYS A 85 6.82 -4.06 -12.49
CA CYS A 85 7.05 -3.48 -11.18
C CYS A 85 7.92 -4.38 -10.32
N HIS A 86 8.86 -3.76 -9.61
CA HIS A 86 9.94 -4.45 -8.90
C HIS A 86 9.69 -4.53 -7.40
N GLY A 87 8.81 -3.69 -6.87
CA GLY A 87 8.46 -3.70 -5.45
C GLY A 87 7.58 -2.53 -5.05
N VAL A 88 7.33 -2.44 -3.75
CA VAL A 88 6.63 -1.32 -3.11
C VAL A 88 7.63 -0.53 -2.29
N ILE A 89 7.71 0.77 -2.52
CA ILE A 89 8.47 1.71 -1.71
C ILE A 89 7.55 2.24 -0.61
N ILE A 90 8.06 2.28 0.63
CA ILE A 90 7.28 2.56 1.83
C ILE A 90 7.96 3.67 2.63
N TRP A 91 7.19 4.68 3.01
CA TRP A 91 7.66 5.79 3.86
C TRP A 91 6.81 5.89 5.12
N ASN A 92 7.44 6.22 6.25
CA ASN A 92 6.74 6.65 7.46
C ASN A 92 6.49 8.16 7.43
N ASN A 93 5.73 8.58 6.43
CA ASN A 93 5.17 9.92 6.31
C ASN A 93 3.97 9.86 5.36
N ASP A 94 3.32 11.00 5.16
CA ASP A 94 2.04 11.08 4.46
C ASP A 94 2.16 11.51 2.98
N GLY A 95 3.40 11.63 2.47
CA GLY A 95 3.69 12.28 1.18
C GLY A 95 4.73 11.57 0.31
N CYS A 96 5.12 10.34 0.62
CA CYS A 96 6.09 9.55 -0.18
C CYS A 96 7.35 10.34 -0.53
N SER A 97 7.87 11.07 0.45
CA SER A 97 8.96 12.04 0.27
C SER A 97 10.15 11.72 1.15
N GLY A 98 11.34 12.16 0.72
CA GLY A 98 12.59 11.89 1.42
C GLY A 98 13.02 10.43 1.33
N LYS A 99 13.75 9.97 2.36
CA LYS A 99 14.30 8.61 2.41
C LYS A 99 13.18 7.61 2.75
N PRO A 100 12.98 6.55 1.95
CA PRO A 100 12.04 5.49 2.30
C PRO A 100 12.51 4.71 3.52
N THR A 101 11.55 4.25 4.31
CA THR A 101 11.79 3.41 5.49
C THR A 101 12.06 1.97 5.06
N THR A 102 11.30 1.48 4.08
CA THR A 102 11.34 0.08 3.63
C THR A 102 11.12 0.01 2.12
N PHE A 103 11.79 -0.96 1.49
CA PHE A 103 11.45 -1.42 0.14
C PHE A 103 11.05 -2.89 0.21
N LEU A 104 9.88 -3.22 -0.31
CA LEU A 104 9.34 -4.58 -0.36
C LEU A 104 9.43 -5.10 -1.81
N PRO A 105 10.45 -5.90 -2.14
CA PRO A 105 10.67 -6.38 -3.50
C PRO A 105 9.68 -7.51 -3.87
N PHE A 106 9.36 -7.62 -5.16
CA PHE A 106 8.54 -8.71 -5.70
C PHE A 106 9.35 -9.97 -6.06
N ASP A 107 10.67 -9.88 -6.25
CA ASP A 107 11.57 -11.03 -6.51
C ASP A 107 11.02 -12.04 -7.54
N ASP A 108 10.63 -11.54 -8.73
CA ASP A 108 10.02 -12.32 -9.82
C ASP A 108 8.68 -13.03 -9.47
N SER A 109 8.06 -12.68 -8.35
CA SER A 109 6.77 -13.19 -7.88
C SER A 109 5.71 -12.10 -7.89
N PRO A 110 4.44 -12.41 -8.26
CA PRO A 110 3.34 -11.44 -8.14
C PRO A 110 2.93 -11.17 -6.68
N PHE A 111 3.59 -11.82 -5.72
CA PHE A 111 3.41 -11.67 -4.29
C PHE A 111 4.74 -11.36 -3.61
N ALA A 112 4.73 -10.39 -2.72
CA ALA A 112 5.84 -10.07 -1.85
C ALA A 112 5.43 -10.25 -0.39
N VAL A 113 6.27 -10.92 0.39
CA VAL A 113 6.08 -11.09 1.83
C VAL A 113 7.27 -10.49 2.54
N GLY A 114 7.00 -9.41 3.28
CA GLY A 114 8.00 -8.73 4.08
C GLY A 114 8.38 -9.50 5.33
N LYS A 115 9.50 -9.10 5.92
CA LYS A 115 9.94 -9.57 7.24
C LYS A 115 9.20 -8.80 8.33
N CYS A 116 9.19 -9.38 9.53
CA CYS A 116 8.85 -8.68 10.75
C CYS A 116 9.82 -7.50 10.96
N LEU A 117 9.28 -6.32 11.22
CA LEU A 117 10.00 -5.09 11.52
C LEU A 117 9.80 -4.76 12.99
N PRO A 118 10.80 -4.14 13.65
CA PRO A 118 10.59 -3.57 14.98
C PRO A 118 9.58 -2.43 14.92
N ASP A 119 9.12 -1.96 16.07
CA ASP A 119 8.41 -0.68 16.20
C ASP A 119 9.33 0.51 15.85
N ILE A 120 9.46 0.73 14.53
CA ILE A 120 10.28 1.80 13.94
C ILE A 120 9.43 2.90 13.31
N LEU A 121 8.10 2.82 13.43
CA LEU A 121 7.17 3.70 12.76
C LEU A 121 6.65 4.74 13.76
N ASP A 122 7.03 6.00 13.55
CA ASP A 122 6.48 7.12 14.28
C ASP A 122 4.97 7.22 14.06
N PRO A 123 4.19 7.67 15.07
CA PRO A 123 2.77 7.95 14.92
C PRO A 123 2.48 8.88 13.74
N GLY A 124 1.41 8.59 13.00
CA GLY A 124 1.04 9.35 11.82
C GLY A 124 0.60 8.43 10.69
N TYR A 125 1.28 8.49 9.55
CA TYR A 125 0.95 7.73 8.35
C TYR A 125 2.12 6.89 7.84
N VAL A 126 1.76 5.77 7.22
CA VAL A 126 2.62 5.04 6.29
C VAL A 126 2.07 5.26 4.89
N SER A 127 2.95 5.61 3.95
CA SER A 127 2.59 5.83 2.56
C SER A 127 3.35 4.90 1.62
N PHE A 128 2.74 4.61 0.48
CA PHE A 128 3.14 3.55 -0.44
C PHE A 128 3.17 4.05 -1.88
N LYS A 129 4.21 3.65 -2.61
CA LYS A 129 4.27 3.75 -4.08
C LYS A 129 4.74 2.45 -4.68
N LEU A 130 4.17 2.11 -5.82
CA LEU A 130 4.63 0.99 -6.62
C LEU A 130 5.84 1.43 -7.46
N ALA A 131 6.96 0.72 -7.33
CA ALA A 131 8.15 0.95 -8.13
C ALA A 131 8.06 0.16 -9.43
N CYS A 132 7.98 0.85 -10.56
CA CYS A 132 7.92 0.23 -11.88
C CYS A 132 8.84 0.94 -12.86
N ASP A 133 9.38 0.18 -13.81
CA ASP A 133 10.05 0.75 -14.96
C ASP A 133 9.01 1.08 -16.02
N PHE A 134 8.66 2.36 -16.14
CA PHE A 134 7.92 2.82 -17.31
C PHE A 134 8.90 3.18 -18.43
N PRO A 135 8.67 2.76 -19.67
CA PRO A 135 9.31 3.42 -20.79
C PRO A 135 8.82 4.88 -20.84
N GLY A 136 9.68 5.84 -20.44
CA GLY A 136 9.50 7.27 -20.70
C GLY A 136 9.15 8.22 -19.55
N ALA A 137 9.22 7.81 -18.28
CA ALA A 137 9.11 8.76 -17.16
C ALA A 137 10.51 9.30 -16.78
N PRO A 138 10.74 10.63 -16.76
CA PRO A 138 12.03 11.18 -16.38
C PRO A 138 12.22 11.12 -14.87
N PHE A 139 13.43 10.73 -14.47
CA PHE A 139 13.96 10.88 -13.10
C PHE A 139 14.12 12.35 -12.73
#